data_AF-A0A8H4XTB4-F1
#
_entry.id   AF-A0A8H4XTB4-F1
#
_cell.length_a   1.000
_cell.length_b   1.000
_cell.length_c   1.000
_cell.angle_alpha   90.00
_cell.angle_beta   90.00
_cell.angle_gamma   90.00
#
_symmetry.space_group_name_H-M   'P 1'
#
loop_
_entity.id
_entity.type
_entity.pdbx_description
1 polymer ?
#
loop_
_entity_poly.entity_id
_entity_poly.type
_entity_poly.pdbx_seq_one_letter_code
_entity_poly.pdbx_strand_id
1 'polypeptide(L)'
;MPLWLIFHPTGTFEDDASKQALTKDITAIYTGVGLPAFYVVINFIKLSPEDVWVGGQKRTEKPFVRIVAEHIAVRLEDSDEIYKTTCDYIENTLKPHIADKGFDWEFHIDETERRLWRVN
;
A
#
# COMPACT_ATOMS: atom_id res chain seq x y z
N MET A 1 -1.80 -13.42 4.99
CA MET A 1 -0.74 -12.45 4.75
C MET A 1 -1.31 -11.31 3.94
N PRO A 2 -1.16 -10.06 4.39
CA PRO A 2 -1.22 -8.92 3.48
C PRO A 2 0.14 -8.73 2.78
N LEU A 3 0.14 -8.67 1.45
CA LEU A 3 1.31 -8.27 0.66
C LEU A 3 1.07 -6.87 0.10
N TRP A 4 1.97 -5.93 0.38
CA TRP A 4 1.93 -4.57 -0.15
C TRP A 4 3.10 -4.36 -1.10
N LEU A 5 2.79 -3.91 -2.31
CA LEU A 5 3.77 -3.44 -3.29
C LEU A 5 3.61 -1.92 -3.41
N ILE A 6 4.68 -1.19 -3.07
CA ILE A 6 4.71 0.27 -3.10
C ILE A 6 5.67 0.69 -4.20
N PHE A 7 5.11 1.01 -5.37
CA PHE A 7 5.86 1.54 -6.49
C PHE A 7 6.04 3.04 -6.30
N HIS A 8 7.28 3.49 -6.28
CA HIS A 8 7.58 4.87 -5.94
C HIS A 8 8.74 5.43 -6.80
N PRO A 9 8.70 6.71 -7.20
CA PRO A 9 9.79 7.34 -7.91
C PRO A 9 10.89 7.80 -6.95
N THR A 10 12.02 8.21 -7.53
CA THR A 10 13.09 8.92 -6.80
C THR A 10 12.54 10.10 -5.99
N GLY A 11 13.09 10.32 -4.78
CA GLY A 11 12.72 11.43 -3.90
C GLY A 11 11.50 11.20 -2.99
N THR A 12 11.00 9.97 -2.88
CA THR A 12 9.86 9.63 -2.01
C THR A 12 10.29 8.72 -0.84
N PHE A 13 10.35 7.40 -1.04
CA PHE A 13 10.76 6.41 -0.03
C PHE A 13 12.21 5.95 -0.25
N GLU A 14 13.18 6.83 -0.06
CA GLU A 14 14.59 6.52 -0.33
C GLU A 14 15.36 6.06 0.90
N ASP A 15 15.04 6.64 2.05
CA ASP A 15 15.69 6.37 3.33
C ASP A 15 14.91 5.34 4.17
N ASP A 16 15.61 4.73 5.13
CA ASP A 16 15.03 3.71 6.00
C ASP A 16 13.99 4.30 6.96
N ALA A 17 14.13 5.57 7.37
CA ALA A 17 13.19 6.16 8.31
C ALA A 17 11.81 6.39 7.69
N SER A 18 11.75 6.86 6.44
CA SER A 18 10.50 7.03 5.70
C SER A 18 9.82 5.69 5.41
N LYS A 19 10.59 4.66 5.03
CA LYS A 19 10.07 3.30 4.86
C LYS A 19 9.57 2.71 6.17
N GLN A 20 10.38 2.80 7.23
CA GLN A 20 10.04 2.25 8.54
C GLN A 20 8.76 2.88 9.10
N ALA A 21 8.61 4.21 8.98
CA ALA A 21 7.41 4.91 9.44
C ALA A 21 6.14 4.40 8.72
N LEU A 22 6.16 4.32 7.38
CA LEU A 22 5.02 3.83 6.62
C LEU A 22 4.72 2.35 6.91
N THR A 23 5.74 1.49 6.95
CA THR A 23 5.54 0.06 7.23
C THR A 23 4.95 -0.18 8.61
N LYS A 24 5.37 0.59 9.63
CA LYS A 24 4.82 0.50 10.99
C LYS A 24 3.32 0.80 10.99
N ASP A 25 2.91 1.84 10.30
CA ASP A 25 1.51 2.27 10.27
C ASP A 25 0.64 1.31 9.45
N ILE A 26 1.13 0.80 8.31
CA ILE A 26 0.45 -0.26 7.54
C ILE A 26 0.31 -1.54 8.37
N THR A 27 1.37 -1.98 9.04
CA THR A 27 1.31 -3.18 9.89
C THR A 27 0.30 -3.02 11.03
N ALA A 28 0.19 -1.82 11.60
CA ALA A 28 -0.76 -1.51 12.66
C ALA A 28 -2.21 -1.79 12.24
N ILE A 29 -2.58 -1.55 10.97
CA ILE A 29 -3.91 -1.86 10.43
C ILE A 29 -4.30 -3.30 10.72
N TYR A 30 -3.41 -4.22 10.39
CA TYR A 30 -3.68 -5.64 10.45
C TYR A 30 -3.55 -6.22 11.85
N THR A 31 -2.59 -5.72 12.63
CA THR A 31 -2.46 -6.14 14.04
C THR A 31 -3.65 -5.66 14.87
N GLY A 32 -4.25 -4.51 14.52
CA GLY A 32 -5.46 -4.00 15.18
C GLY A 32 -6.68 -4.90 15.02
N VAL A 33 -6.73 -5.71 13.96
CA VAL A 33 -7.77 -6.71 13.72
C VAL A 33 -7.32 -8.15 14.05
N GLY A 34 -6.19 -8.30 14.76
CA GLY A 34 -5.74 -9.58 15.31
C GLY A 34 -4.85 -10.42 14.39
N LEU A 35 -4.38 -9.90 13.25
CA LEU A 35 -3.40 -10.61 12.44
C LEU A 35 -1.98 -10.50 13.04
N PRO A 36 -1.16 -11.57 13.00
CA PRO A 36 0.23 -11.49 13.41
C PRO A 36 1.03 -10.50 12.55
N ALA A 37 1.90 -9.69 13.17
CA ALA A 37 2.65 -8.66 12.46
C ALA A 37 3.51 -9.23 11.30
N PHE A 38 4.09 -10.42 11.47
CA PHE A 38 4.92 -11.06 10.45
C PHE A 38 4.15 -11.49 9.19
N TYR A 39 2.81 -11.49 9.22
CA TYR A 39 2.00 -11.69 8.01
C TYR A 39 1.99 -10.48 7.09
N VAL A 40 2.35 -9.29 7.58
CA VAL A 40 2.30 -8.06 6.79
C VAL A 40 3.66 -7.86 6.13
N VAL A 41 3.72 -8.07 4.82
CA VAL A 41 4.94 -7.89 4.02
C VAL A 41 4.77 -6.66 3.13
N ILE A 42 5.73 -5.76 3.17
CA ILE A 42 5.73 -4.52 2.37
C ILE A 42 7.02 -4.45 1.57
N ASN A 43 6.91 -4.36 0.24
CA ASN A 43 8.02 -4.21 -0.68
C ASN A 43 7.99 -2.80 -1.31
N PHE A 44 9.11 -2.09 -1.21
CA PHE A 44 9.31 -0.83 -1.91
C PHE A 44 9.99 -1.09 -3.26
N ILE A 45 9.33 -0.69 -4.35
CA ILE A 45 9.79 -0.90 -5.71
C ILE A 45 10.07 0.49 -6.31
N LYS A 46 11.36 0.84 -6.37
CA LYS A 46 11.78 2.12 -6.94
C LYS A 46 11.67 2.08 -8.46
N LEU A 47 10.98 3.05 -9.04
CA LEU A 47 10.86 3.25 -10.49
C LEU A 47 11.57 4.53 -10.93
N SER A 48 12.06 4.55 -12.15
CA SER A 48 12.48 5.81 -12.78
C SER A 48 11.25 6.69 -13.01
N PRO A 49 11.33 8.02 -12.79
CA PRO A 49 10.26 8.94 -13.21
C PRO A 49 9.92 8.83 -14.70
N GLU A 50 10.86 8.39 -15.53
CA GLU A 50 10.68 8.17 -16.97
C GLU A 50 9.79 6.96 -17.31
N ASP A 51 9.62 6.03 -16.37
CA ASP A 51 8.86 4.79 -16.52
C ASP A 51 7.44 4.89 -15.94
N VAL A 52 7.09 6.04 -15.35
CA VAL A 52 5.77 6.27 -14.74
C VAL A 52 4.94 7.18 -15.65
N TRP A 53 3.95 6.57 -16.29
CA TRP A 53 3.03 7.22 -17.22
C TRP A 53 1.60 7.10 -16.71
N VAL A 54 0.92 8.23 -16.54
CA VAL A 54 -0.50 8.29 -16.13
C VAL A 54 -1.25 9.05 -17.20
N GLY A 55 -2.30 8.44 -17.77
CA GLY A 55 -3.07 9.06 -18.86
C GLY A 55 -2.24 9.38 -20.12
N GLY A 56 -1.17 8.61 -20.38
CA GLY A 56 -0.28 8.84 -21.53
C GLY A 56 0.73 9.99 -21.34
N GLN A 57 0.87 10.52 -20.13
CA GLN A 57 1.83 11.58 -19.80
C GLN A 57 2.78 11.13 -18.70
N LYS A 58 4.05 11.54 -18.79
CA LYS A 58 5.04 11.34 -17.73
C LYS A 58 4.65 12.15 -16.49
N ARG A 59 4.89 11.59 -15.31
CA ARG A 59 4.68 12.29 -14.03
C ARG A 59 5.98 12.91 -13.53
N THR A 60 6.42 13.98 -14.19
CA THR A 60 7.66 14.70 -13.85
C THR A 60 7.45 15.85 -12.86
N GLU A 61 6.25 16.43 -12.81
CA GLU A 61 5.96 17.60 -11.94
C GLU A 61 5.70 17.21 -10.49
N LYS A 62 5.05 16.06 -10.27
CA LYS A 62 4.64 15.56 -8.96
C LYS A 62 4.88 14.05 -8.89
N PRO A 63 5.57 13.54 -7.85
CA PRO A 63 5.75 12.11 -7.67
C PRO A 63 4.40 11.37 -7.67
N PHE A 64 4.32 10.26 -8.40
CA PHE A 64 3.15 9.37 -8.39
C PHE A 64 3.51 8.05 -7.71
N VAL A 65 2.79 7.70 -6.65
CA VAL A 65 2.98 6.46 -5.89
C VAL A 65 1.83 5.49 -6.19
N ARG A 66 2.15 4.31 -6.74
CA ARG A 66 1.16 3.25 -7.00
C ARG A 66 1.27 2.18 -5.92
N ILE A 67 0.14 1.80 -5.33
CA ILE A 67 0.09 0.85 -4.22
C ILE A 67 -0.82 -0.32 -4.55
N VAL A 68 -0.29 -1.52 -4.43
CA VAL A 68 -1.06 -2.76 -4.57
C VAL A 68 -1.05 -3.47 -3.24
N ALA A 69 -2.22 -3.83 -2.73
CA ALA A 69 -2.34 -4.66 -1.55
C ALA A 69 -3.05 -5.96 -1.91
N GLU A 70 -2.47 -7.11 -1.56
CA GLU A 70 -3.15 -8.41 -1.66
C GLU A 70 -3.57 -8.85 -0.27
N HIS A 71 -4.88 -9.04 -0.05
CA HIS A 71 -5.41 -9.61 1.18
C HIS A 71 -5.59 -11.12 0.98
N ILE A 72 -4.67 -11.90 1.57
CA ILE A 72 -4.62 -13.37 1.41
C ILE A 72 -5.10 -14.08 2.68
N ALA A 73 -4.83 -13.52 3.88
CA ALA A 73 -5.26 -14.13 5.14
C ALA A 73 -6.73 -13.86 5.46
N VAL A 74 -7.28 -12.76 4.99
CA VAL A 74 -8.61 -12.31 5.34
C VAL A 74 -9.35 -12.05 4.05
N ARG A 75 -10.66 -12.29 4.08
CA ARG A 75 -11.57 -11.74 3.09
C ARG A 75 -12.53 -10.80 3.79
N LEU A 76 -12.73 -9.65 3.19
CA LEU A 76 -13.75 -8.71 3.58
C LEU A 76 -15.12 -9.30 3.23
N GLU A 77 -16.12 -8.92 4.00
CA GLU A 77 -17.51 -9.21 3.63
C GLU A 77 -17.87 -8.38 2.39
N ASP A 78 -18.63 -8.97 1.47
CA ASP A 78 -19.07 -8.31 0.25
C ASP A 78 -20.16 -7.27 0.55
N SER A 79 -19.69 -6.10 1.00
CA SER A 79 -20.51 -5.02 1.53
C SER A 79 -19.85 -3.67 1.24
N ASP A 80 -20.61 -2.78 0.61
CA ASP A 80 -20.16 -1.40 0.32
C ASP A 80 -19.70 -0.67 1.58
N GLU A 81 -20.34 -0.90 2.72
CA GLU A 81 -19.97 -0.29 3.99
C GLU A 81 -18.60 -0.79 4.49
N ILE A 82 -18.37 -2.11 4.41
CA ILE A 82 -17.10 -2.73 4.81
C ILE A 82 -15.97 -2.31 3.87
N TYR A 83 -16.22 -2.30 2.56
CA TYR A 83 -15.24 -1.84 1.57
C TYR A 83 -14.91 -0.37 1.77
N LYS A 84 -15.91 0.50 1.93
CA LYS A 84 -15.68 1.92 2.18
C LYS A 84 -14.86 2.12 3.46
N THR A 85 -15.27 1.50 4.56
CA THR A 85 -14.57 1.65 5.85
C THR A 85 -13.12 1.17 5.77
N THR A 86 -12.88 0.07 5.06
CA THR A 86 -11.52 -0.46 4.84
C THR A 86 -10.67 0.51 4.00
N CYS A 87 -11.23 1.03 2.91
CA CYS A 87 -10.58 2.03 2.07
C CYS A 87 -10.27 3.32 2.85
N ASP A 88 -11.24 3.87 3.57
CA ASP A 88 -11.05 5.08 4.39
C ASP A 88 -9.92 4.89 5.42
N TYR A 89 -9.85 3.72 6.05
CA TYR A 89 -8.82 3.44 7.06
C TYR A 89 -7.43 3.33 6.44
N ILE A 90 -7.32 2.68 5.27
CA ILE A 90 -6.07 2.64 4.49
C ILE A 90 -5.67 4.05 4.04
N GLU A 91 -6.59 4.82 3.46
CA GLU A 91 -6.32 6.20 3.01
C GLU A 91 -5.81 7.06 4.16
N ASN A 92 -6.46 7.02 5.32
CA ASN A 92 -6.04 7.76 6.50
C ASN A 92 -4.63 7.33 6.98
N THR A 93 -4.31 6.04 6.88
CA THR A 93 -2.99 5.51 7.22
C THR A 93 -1.92 5.99 6.24
N LEU A 94 -2.23 6.04 4.95
CA LEU A 94 -1.30 6.48 3.89
C LEU A 94 -1.11 8.00 3.84
N LYS A 95 -2.14 8.76 4.22
CA LYS A 95 -2.21 10.22 4.11
C LYS A 95 -0.95 10.96 4.61
N PRO A 96 -0.44 10.76 5.84
CA PRO A 96 0.74 11.48 6.32
C PRO A 96 2.03 11.13 5.56
N HIS A 97 2.08 9.98 4.90
CA HIS A 97 3.27 9.49 4.19
C HIS A 97 3.28 9.88 2.71
N ILE A 98 2.12 10.22 2.14
CA ILE A 98 1.91 10.40 0.70
C ILE A 98 1.15 11.68 0.40
N ALA A 99 -0.14 11.74 0.76
CA ALA A 99 -1.00 12.86 0.39
C ALA A 99 -0.55 14.18 1.02
N ASP A 100 -0.16 14.16 2.30
CA ASP A 100 0.30 15.36 3.03
C ASP A 100 1.68 15.84 2.57
N LYS A 101 2.44 14.97 1.90
CA LYS A 101 3.68 15.34 1.21
C LYS A 101 3.44 15.92 -0.18
N GLY A 102 2.19 16.01 -0.61
CA GLY A 102 1.82 16.47 -1.93
C GLY A 102 2.31 15.51 -3.01
N PHE A 103 2.14 14.19 -2.83
CA PHE A 103 2.30 13.21 -3.91
C PHE A 103 0.94 12.89 -4.53
N ASP A 104 0.94 12.48 -5.79
CA ASP A 104 -0.22 11.80 -6.37
C ASP A 104 -0.13 10.31 -6.07
N TRP A 105 -1.28 9.65 -5.99
CA TRP A 105 -1.30 8.25 -5.64
C TRP A 105 -2.54 7.55 -6.13
N GLU A 106 -2.44 6.23 -6.22
CA GLU A 106 -3.53 5.31 -6.47
C GLU A 106 -3.25 4.03 -5.68
N PHE A 107 -4.24 3.54 -4.91
CA PHE A 107 -4.18 2.20 -4.33
C PHE A 107 -5.34 1.34 -4.83
N HIS A 108 -5.13 0.03 -4.78
CA HIS A 108 -6.22 -0.93 -4.86
C HIS A 108 -5.88 -2.16 -4.02
N ILE A 109 -6.90 -2.95 -3.73
CA ILE A 109 -6.80 -4.20 -2.98
C ILE A 109 -7.31 -5.33 -3.86
N ASP A 110 -6.52 -6.40 -3.97
CA ASP A 110 -6.96 -7.68 -4.50
C ASP A 110 -7.14 -8.69 -3.35
N GLU A 111 -8.13 -9.57 -3.47
CA GLU A 111 -8.32 -10.69 -2.55
C GLU A 111 -8.01 -12.01 -3.25
N THR A 112 -7.07 -12.79 -2.72
CA THR A 112 -6.64 -14.05 -3.34
C THR A 112 -7.16 -15.29 -2.59
N GLU A 113 -6.98 -16.48 -3.15
CA GLU A 113 -7.45 -17.74 -2.55
C GLU A 113 -6.51 -18.19 -1.42
N ARG A 114 -6.96 -18.06 -0.17
CA ARG A 114 -6.19 -18.40 1.04
C ARG A 114 -5.65 -19.83 1.04
N ARG A 115 -6.38 -20.80 0.47
CA ARG A 115 -5.94 -22.22 0.45
C ARG A 115 -4.72 -22.48 -0.44
N LEU A 116 -4.40 -21.55 -1.33
CA LEU A 116 -3.23 -21.60 -2.20
C LEU A 116 -2.01 -20.85 -1.62
N TRP A 117 -2.13 -20.34 -0.40
CA TRP A 117 -1.03 -19.67 0.30
C TRP A 117 -0.29 -20.61 1.24
N ARG A 118 1.04 -20.49 1.30
CA ARG A 118 1.96 -21.21 2.21
C ARG A 118 2.98 -20.21 2.78
N VAL A 119 3.41 -20.45 4.01
CA VAL A 119 4.26 -19.58 4.85
C VAL A 119 5.05 -20.50 5.80
N ASN A 120 6.28 -20.13 6.14
CA ASN A 120 7.16 -20.86 7.07
C ASN A 120 7.31 -20.17 8.42
#